data_AF-A0A6A4DRX6-F1
#
_entry.id   AF-A0A6A4DRX6-F1
#
_cell.length_a   1.000
_cell.length_b   1.000
_cell.length_c   1.000
_cell.angle_alpha   90.00
_cell.angle_beta   90.00
_cell.angle_gamma   90.00
#
_symmetry.space_group_name_H-M   'P 1'
#
loop_
_entity.id
_entity.type
_entity.pdbx_description
1 polymer ?
#
loop_
_entity_poly.entity_id
_entity_poly.type
_entity_poly.pdbx_seq_one_letter_code
_entity_poly.pdbx_strand_id
1 'polypeptide(L)'
;MRGGLAQFMKWVDAHRRMETIMNTNTPKNAREAPAHGALGVGLTCTEPMLIVSAQLIAAVRRLIRDVMLNTPDLEALDDLMALQDLTSLLLHDLVALLCWYWYVAPTCFWTRAVYHRYVVI
;
A
#
# COMPACT_ATOMS: atom_id res chain seq x y z
N MET A 1 -2.36 -13.32 -18.02
CA MET A 1 -1.70 -13.35 -19.35
C MET A 1 -2.01 -14.66 -20.07
N ARG A 2 -2.10 -14.72 -21.41
CA ARG A 2 -2.42 -15.94 -22.18
C ARG A 2 -1.47 -16.15 -23.35
N GLY A 3 -1.25 -17.42 -23.72
CA GLY A 3 -0.53 -17.81 -24.94
C GLY A 3 0.96 -17.43 -24.94
N GLY A 4 1.50 -17.13 -26.13
CA GLY A 4 2.92 -16.83 -26.34
C GLY A 4 3.48 -15.68 -25.49
N LEU A 5 2.63 -14.71 -25.12
CA LEU A 5 3.03 -13.62 -24.23
C LEU A 5 3.44 -14.11 -22.83
N ALA A 6 2.72 -15.09 -22.27
CA ALA A 6 3.05 -15.63 -20.96
C ALA A 6 4.42 -16.33 -20.97
N GLN A 7 4.75 -17.02 -22.07
CA GLN A 7 6.06 -17.66 -22.23
C GLN A 7 7.17 -16.63 -22.38
N PHE A 8 6.92 -15.55 -23.13
CA PHE A 8 7.87 -14.46 -23.28
C PHE A 8 8.15 -13.76 -21.94
N MET A 9 7.11 -13.46 -21.14
CA MET A 9 7.29 -12.80 -19.84
C MET A 9 8.10 -13.65 -18.85
N LYS A 10 8.03 -14.98 -18.92
CA LYS A 10 8.92 -15.87 -18.13
C LYS A 10 10.39 -15.67 -18.47
N TRP A 11 10.73 -15.45 -19.74
CA TRP A 11 12.12 -15.17 -20.13
C TRP A 11 12.57 -13.80 -19.67
N VAL A 12 11.69 -12.80 -19.73
CA VAL A 12 11.96 -11.46 -19.19
C VAL A 12 12.22 -11.52 -17.70
N ASP A 13 11.38 -12.24 -16.94
CA ASP A 13 11.56 -12.44 -15.50
C ASP A 13 12.84 -13.21 -15.15
N ALA A 14 13.29 -14.12 -16.00
CA ALA A 14 14.54 -14.86 -15.79
C ALA A 14 15.80 -14.01 -16.01
N HIS A 15 15.73 -12.97 -16.84
CA HIS A 15 16.89 -12.12 -17.16
C HIS A 15 16.86 -10.74 -16.49
N ARG A 16 15.73 -10.35 -15.88
CA ARG A 16 15.63 -9.04 -15.21
C ARG A 16 16.55 -9.00 -13.99
N ARG A 17 17.21 -7.86 -13.81
CA ARG A 17 18.02 -7.57 -12.61
C ARG A 17 17.27 -6.76 -11.57
N MET A 18 16.31 -5.95 -12.01
CA MET A 18 15.50 -5.11 -11.13
C MET A 18 14.21 -5.82 -10.74
N GLU A 19 13.78 -5.56 -9.51
CA GLU A 19 12.47 -5.94 -9.01
C GLU A 19 11.39 -5.03 -9.57
N THR A 20 10.25 -5.64 -9.89
CA THR A 20 9.05 -4.95 -10.38
C THR A 20 8.09 -4.81 -9.21
N ILE A 21 7.89 -3.57 -8.77
CA ILE A 21 6.92 -3.21 -7.72
C ILE A 21 5.87 -2.27 -8.33
N MET A 22 4.64 -2.37 -7.85
CA MET A 22 3.53 -1.57 -8.35
C MET A 22 3.29 -0.35 -7.45
N ASN A 23 3.13 0.82 -8.04
CA ASN A 23 2.63 1.98 -7.31
C ASN A 23 1.10 1.88 -7.27
N THR A 24 0.54 1.79 -6.07
CA THR A 24 -0.91 1.71 -5.92
C THR A 24 -1.39 2.21 -4.57
N ASN A 25 -2.54 2.86 -4.58
CA ASN A 25 -3.22 3.45 -3.44
C ASN A 25 -4.54 2.74 -3.10
N THR A 26 -4.92 1.70 -3.85
CA THR A 26 -6.20 1.01 -3.69
C THR A 26 -5.96 -0.47 -3.36
N PRO A 27 -6.58 -1.03 -2.32
CA PRO A 27 -6.47 -2.45 -1.97
C PRO A 27 -6.80 -3.39 -3.14
N LYS A 28 -7.79 -3.03 -3.97
CA LYS A 28 -8.15 -3.80 -5.17
C LYS A 28 -6.98 -3.93 -6.15
N ASN A 29 -6.31 -2.84 -6.46
CA ASN A 29 -5.20 -2.83 -7.40
C ASN A 29 -3.97 -3.55 -6.81
N ALA A 30 -3.76 -3.44 -5.49
CA ALA A 30 -2.74 -4.23 -4.79
C ALA A 30 -2.98 -5.75 -4.89
N ARG A 31 -4.25 -6.21 -4.85
CA ARG A 31 -4.61 -7.63 -5.07
C ARG A 31 -4.31 -8.10 -6.49
N GLU A 32 -4.50 -7.24 -7.47
CA GLU A 32 -4.31 -7.57 -8.88
C GLU A 32 -2.83 -7.49 -9.31
N ALA A 33 -1.99 -6.77 -8.55
CA ALA A 33 -0.57 -6.55 -8.85
C ALA A 33 0.24 -7.82 -9.17
N PRO A 34 0.11 -8.95 -8.45
CA PRO A 34 0.84 -10.18 -8.76
C PRO A 34 0.42 -10.81 -10.09
N ALA A 35 -0.84 -10.65 -10.51
CA ALA A 35 -1.32 -11.14 -11.80
C ALA A 35 -0.66 -10.42 -12.98
N HIS A 36 -0.05 -9.26 -12.71
CA HIS A 36 0.69 -8.43 -13.66
C HIS A 36 2.22 -8.55 -13.51
N GLY A 37 2.73 -9.41 -12.62
CA GLY A 37 4.16 -9.62 -12.42
C GLY A 37 4.81 -8.62 -11.46
N ALA A 38 4.04 -7.87 -10.68
CA ALA A 38 4.58 -7.08 -9.58
C ALA A 38 4.78 -7.97 -8.34
N LEU A 39 5.93 -7.83 -7.68
CA LEU A 39 6.29 -8.56 -6.48
C LEU A 39 5.66 -7.97 -5.21
N GLY A 40 5.17 -6.73 -5.28
CA GLY A 40 4.55 -6.03 -4.17
C GLY A 40 4.18 -4.60 -4.52
N VAL A 41 3.80 -3.84 -3.49
CA VAL A 41 3.50 -2.41 -3.59
C VAL A 41 4.73 -1.60 -3.21
N GLY A 42 5.19 -0.73 -4.12
CA GLY A 42 6.38 0.09 -3.93
C GLY A 42 6.09 1.47 -3.35
N LEU A 43 4.96 2.06 -3.73
CA LEU A 43 4.54 3.38 -3.29
C LEU A 43 3.02 3.43 -3.17
N THR A 44 2.58 3.96 -2.03
CA THR A 44 1.17 4.26 -1.75
C THR A 44 1.05 5.76 -1.53
N CYS A 45 0.61 6.50 -2.54
CA CYS A 45 0.34 7.94 -2.40
C CYS A 45 -0.93 8.13 -1.57
N THR A 46 -0.82 8.83 -0.43
CA THR A 46 -1.93 9.04 0.52
C THR A 46 -2.76 10.27 0.18
N GLU A 47 -2.21 11.22 -0.56
CA GLU A 47 -2.87 12.48 -0.90
C GLU A 47 -4.18 12.28 -1.68
N PRO A 48 -4.27 11.38 -2.68
CA PRO A 48 -5.54 11.08 -3.34
C PRO A 48 -6.59 10.50 -2.40
N MET A 49 -6.17 9.86 -1.30
CA MET A 49 -7.07 9.25 -0.31
C MET A 49 -7.72 10.31 0.58
N LEU A 50 -7.06 11.47 0.75
CA LEU A 50 -7.57 12.60 1.54
C LEU A 50 -8.64 13.43 0.81
N ILE A 51 -8.84 13.21 -0.49
CA ILE A 51 -9.75 14.00 -1.35
C ILE A 51 -10.93 13.19 -1.89
N VAL A 52 -11.18 12.00 -1.34
CA VAL A 52 -12.28 11.11 -1.81
C VAL A 52 -13.66 11.55 -1.35
N SER A 53 -13.77 12.38 -0.31
CA SER A 53 -15.05 12.86 0.22
C SER A 53 -14.98 14.33 0.63
N ALA A 54 -16.14 15.00 0.59
CA ALA A 54 -16.26 16.39 1.04
C ALA A 54 -15.92 16.55 2.53
N GLN A 55 -16.19 15.54 3.35
CA GLN A 55 -15.88 15.51 4.79
C GLN A 55 -14.36 15.54 5.01
N LEU A 56 -13.60 14.70 4.29
CA LEU A 56 -12.14 14.66 4.41
C LEU A 56 -11.50 15.95 3.88
N ILE A 57 -12.01 16.49 2.77
CA ILE A 57 -11.55 17.79 2.25
C ILE A 57 -11.80 18.89 3.29
N ALA A 58 -12.93 18.86 4.00
CA ALA A 58 -13.22 19.80 5.08
C ALA A 58 -12.28 19.60 6.28
N ALA A 59 -12.03 18.36 6.69
CA ALA A 59 -11.10 18.02 7.78
C ALA A 59 -9.68 18.50 7.47
N VAL A 60 -9.15 18.24 6.26
CA VAL A 60 -7.83 18.74 5.83
C VAL A 60 -7.79 20.28 5.85
N ARG A 61 -8.86 20.95 5.40
CA ARG A 61 -8.93 22.42 5.41
C ARG A 61 -8.98 23.01 6.81
N ARG A 62 -9.65 22.34 7.76
CA ARG A 62 -9.63 22.71 9.18
C ARG A 62 -8.21 22.60 9.72
N LEU A 63 -7.56 21.46 9.50
CA LEU A 63 -6.19 21.22 9.96
C LEU A 63 -5.18 22.25 9.41
N ILE A 64 -5.31 22.66 8.14
CA ILE A 64 -4.50 23.75 7.56
C ILE A 64 -4.76 25.07 8.30
N ARG A 65 -6.03 25.42 8.55
CA ARG A 65 -6.40 26.63 9.31
C ARG A 65 -5.81 26.60 10.72
N ASP A 66 -5.86 25.46 11.39
CA ASP A 66 -5.40 25.28 12.77
C ASP A 66 -3.90 25.47 12.91
N VAL A 67 -3.13 24.94 11.96
CA VAL A 67 -1.68 25.20 11.88
C VAL A 67 -1.41 26.69 11.64
N MET A 68 -2.19 27.35 10.78
CA MET A 68 -2.00 28.78 10.50
C MET A 68 -2.39 29.68 11.68
N LEU A 69 -3.39 29.29 12.47
CA LEU A 69 -3.91 30.07 13.60
C LEU A 69 -3.33 29.64 14.96
N ASN A 70 -2.53 28.58 15.01
CA ASN A 70 -2.04 27.93 16.23
C ASN A 70 -3.18 27.51 17.20
N THR A 71 -4.29 27.03 16.64
CA THR A 71 -5.46 26.56 17.39
C THR A 71 -5.69 25.08 17.10
N PRO A 72 -5.31 24.13 17.99
CA PRO A 72 -5.44 22.72 17.69
C PRO A 72 -6.90 22.26 17.59
N ASP A 73 -7.27 21.61 16.47
CA ASP A 73 -8.54 20.89 16.28
C ASP A 73 -8.27 19.38 16.29
N LEU A 74 -8.59 18.74 17.41
CA LEU A 74 -8.41 17.29 17.58
C LEU A 74 -9.47 16.49 16.81
N GLU A 75 -10.66 17.06 16.56
CA GLU A 75 -11.73 16.37 15.85
C GLU A 75 -11.38 16.22 14.36
N ALA A 76 -10.81 17.25 13.75
CA ALA A 76 -10.33 17.16 12.37
C ALA A 76 -9.19 16.14 12.21
N LEU A 77 -8.37 15.93 13.23
CA LEU A 77 -7.33 14.91 13.24
C LEU A 77 -7.94 13.50 13.37
N ASP A 78 -8.90 13.32 14.27
CA ASP A 78 -9.59 12.04 14.48
C ASP A 78 -10.32 11.57 13.21
N ASP A 79 -10.99 12.48 12.49
CA ASP A 79 -11.64 12.21 11.21
C ASP A 79 -10.65 11.64 10.16
N LEU A 80 -9.41 12.13 10.16
CA LEU A 80 -8.36 11.70 9.23
C LEU A 80 -7.68 10.41 9.68
N MET A 81 -7.47 10.23 10.98
CA MET A 81 -6.90 9.00 11.55
C MET A 81 -7.80 7.80 11.26
N ALA A 82 -9.12 7.95 11.41
CA ALA A 82 -10.08 6.89 11.10
C ALA A 82 -9.97 6.39 9.65
N LEU A 83 -9.73 7.30 8.69
CA LEU A 83 -9.51 6.95 7.29
C LEU A 83 -8.18 6.20 7.08
N GLN A 84 -7.10 6.69 7.71
CA GLN A 84 -5.77 6.14 7.53
C GLN A 84 -5.64 4.74 8.15
N ASP A 85 -6.27 4.49 9.30
CA ASP A 85 -6.28 3.17 9.93
C ASP A 85 -7.03 2.14 9.08
N LEU A 86 -8.21 2.50 8.56
CA LEU A 86 -9.00 1.63 7.68
C LEU A 86 -8.24 1.26 6.40
N THR A 87 -7.54 2.21 5.81
CA THR A 87 -6.85 2.00 4.53
C THR A 87 -5.49 1.32 4.68
N SER A 88 -4.76 1.63 5.75
CA SER A 88 -3.48 0.98 6.06
C SER A 88 -3.68 -0.49 6.43
N LEU A 89 -4.69 -0.83 7.25
CA LEU A 89 -5.03 -2.21 7.60
C LEU A 89 -5.36 -3.05 6.35
N LEU A 90 -6.21 -2.52 5.47
CA LEU A 90 -6.59 -3.22 4.24
C LEU A 90 -5.40 -3.47 3.30
N LEU A 91 -4.42 -2.56 3.28
CA LEU A 91 -3.22 -2.71 2.47
C LEU A 91 -2.19 -3.62 3.13
N HIS A 92 -2.00 -3.52 4.44
CA HIS A 92 -1.12 -4.38 5.23
C HIS A 92 -1.57 -5.84 5.19
N ASP A 93 -2.86 -6.11 5.40
CA ASP A 93 -3.41 -7.47 5.35
C ASP A 93 -3.21 -8.09 3.96
N LEU A 94 -3.28 -7.27 2.92
CA LEU A 94 -3.03 -7.72 1.55
C LEU A 94 -1.57 -7.97 1.24
N VAL A 95 -0.68 -7.07 1.65
CA VAL A 95 0.76 -7.28 1.53
C VAL A 95 1.16 -8.51 2.36
N ALA A 96 0.59 -8.70 3.55
CA ALA A 96 0.79 -9.88 4.39
C ALA A 96 0.28 -11.16 3.71
N LEU A 97 -0.91 -11.14 3.10
CA LEU A 97 -1.45 -12.27 2.32
C LEU A 97 -0.58 -12.61 1.10
N LEU A 98 -0.09 -11.61 0.38
CA LEU A 98 0.79 -11.79 -0.78
C LEU A 98 2.18 -12.30 -0.36
N CYS A 99 2.72 -11.75 0.73
CA CYS A 99 3.95 -12.24 1.34
C CYS A 99 3.77 -13.66 1.88
N TRP A 100 2.64 -13.99 2.50
CA TRP A 100 2.34 -15.34 3.00
C TRP A 100 2.18 -16.35 1.85
N TYR A 101 1.49 -15.97 0.78
CA TYR A 101 1.38 -16.77 -0.44
C TYR A 101 2.76 -17.07 -1.07
N TRP A 102 3.72 -16.15 -0.93
CA TRP A 102 5.12 -16.36 -1.29
C TRP A 102 5.96 -17.07 -0.22
N TYR A 103 5.63 -16.96 1.08
CA TYR A 103 6.39 -17.55 2.19
C TYR A 103 6.26 -19.08 2.26
N VAL A 104 5.25 -19.66 1.61
CA VAL A 104 5.17 -21.12 1.39
C VAL A 104 6.13 -21.59 0.28
N ALA A 105 6.78 -20.68 -0.44
CA ALA A 105 7.94 -20.95 -1.30
C ALA A 105 9.25 -20.52 -0.59
N PRO A 106 10.17 -21.44 -0.27
CA PRO A 106 11.14 -21.28 0.83
C PRO A 106 12.39 -20.43 0.55
N THR A 107 12.36 -19.38 -0.28
CA THR A 107 13.61 -18.76 -0.78
C THR A 107 13.93 -17.31 -0.36
N CYS A 108 13.10 -16.58 0.41
CA CYS A 108 13.37 -15.16 0.67
C CYS A 108 13.43 -14.79 2.18
N PHE A 109 14.66 -14.54 2.68
CA PHE A 109 15.02 -14.25 4.07
C PHE A 109 14.62 -12.83 4.58
N TRP A 110 14.23 -11.92 3.67
CA TRP A 110 14.08 -10.49 3.97
C TRP A 110 12.72 -10.08 4.57
N THR A 111 11.66 -10.87 4.38
CA THR A 111 10.32 -10.52 4.91
C THR A 111 10.19 -10.75 6.42
N ARG A 112 11.06 -11.57 7.03
CA ARG A 112 11.04 -11.84 8.48
C ARG A 112 11.49 -10.65 9.33
N ALA A 113 12.37 -9.79 8.80
CA ALA A 113 12.95 -8.67 9.55
C ALA A 113 12.00 -7.46 9.64
N VAL A 114 11.12 -7.26 8.65
CA VAL A 114 10.14 -6.17 8.67
C VAL A 114 8.94 -6.54 9.55
N TYR A 115 8.50 -7.81 9.51
CA TYR A 115 7.35 -8.28 10.28
C TYR A 115 7.54 -8.20 11.81
N HIS A 116 8.75 -8.50 12.29
CA HIS A 116 9.04 -8.48 13.73
C HIS A 116 9.15 -7.08 14.34
N ARG A 117 9.26 -6.02 13.52
CA ARG A 117 9.45 -4.65 14.01
C ARG A 117 8.16 -3.83 14.16
N TYR A 118 7.04 -4.32 13.62
CA TYR A 118 5.77 -3.58 13.60
C TYR A 118 4.62 -4.25 14.37
N VAL A 119 4.80 -5.47 14.89
CA VAL A 119 3.78 -6.20 15.68
C VAL A 119 3.98 -6.03 17.20
N VAL A 120 4.98 -5.24 17.61
CA VAL A 120 5.20 -4.86 19.02
C VAL A 120 5.27 -3.35 19.15
N ILE A 121 4.17 -2.67 18.80
CA ILE A 121 3.73 -1.39 19.37
C ILE A 121 2.21 -1.48 19.50
#